data_AF-A0A9P4PC76-F1
#
_entry.id   AF-A0A9P4PC76-F1
#
_cell.length_a   1.000
_cell.length_b   1.000
_cell.length_c   1.000
_cell.angle_alpha   90.00
_cell.angle_beta   90.00
_cell.angle_gamma   90.00
#
_symmetry.space_group_name_H-M   'P 1'
#
loop_
_entity.id
_entity.type
_entity.pdbx_description
1 polymer ?
#
loop_
_entity_poly.entity_id
_entity_poly.type
_entity_poly.pdbx_seq_one_letter_code
_entity_poly.pdbx_strand_id
1 'polypeptide(L)'
;MHPHPLHLHLLTALALPTLTLTSPSPPYLIGDTFTHLIPRHTLFFRQSTNLQTFTAALGGFQASPIENSGDKERPFSVDGDTFPDFDTAAQRSCDNQSQGCNKQANEAGNGNEGGFKVSDCDEQKGKCNEAQKSAAVKDFRTGVASENIGVDQEFPDFDLICEV
;
A
#
# COMPACT_ATOMS: atom_id res chain seq x y z
N MET A 1 -82.02 -29.06 13.35
CA MET A 1 -82.20 -28.49 14.69
C MET A 1 -80.82 -28.17 15.25
N HIS A 2 -80.63 -26.90 15.62
CA HIS A 2 -79.44 -26.19 16.13
C HIS A 2 -78.70 -26.88 17.31
N PRO A 3 -77.50 -26.44 17.80
CA PRO A 3 -76.82 -25.15 17.56
C PRO A 3 -75.27 -25.16 17.40
N HIS A 4 -74.73 -23.99 17.05
CA HIS A 4 -73.35 -23.52 17.27
C HIS A 4 -72.96 -23.46 18.77
N PRO A 5 -71.65 -23.45 19.08
CA PRO A 5 -71.04 -22.25 19.71
C PRO A 5 -69.67 -21.89 19.09
N LEU A 6 -69.42 -20.61 18.75
CA LEU A 6 -68.78 -19.57 19.58
C LEU A 6 -67.26 -19.73 19.80
N HIS A 7 -66.51 -18.92 19.03
CA HIS A 7 -65.17 -18.34 19.19
C HIS A 7 -64.17 -18.88 20.24
N LEU A 8 -62.94 -19.16 19.77
CA LEU A 8 -61.73 -18.93 20.54
C LEU A 8 -60.60 -18.42 19.62
N HIS A 9 -60.15 -17.18 19.86
CA HIS A 9 -58.97 -16.61 19.22
C HIS A 9 -57.70 -17.27 19.76
N LEU A 10 -56.82 -17.73 18.88
CA LEU A 10 -55.45 -18.08 19.24
C LEU A 10 -54.47 -17.37 18.29
N LEU A 11 -53.97 -16.21 18.75
CA LEU A 11 -52.73 -15.62 18.23
C LEU A 11 -51.59 -16.60 18.51
N THR A 12 -50.86 -17.03 17.48
CA THR A 12 -49.51 -17.55 17.64
C THR A 12 -48.59 -16.89 16.61
N ALA A 13 -47.47 -16.41 17.12
CA ALA A 13 -46.65 -15.35 16.59
C ALA A 13 -45.82 -15.76 15.37
N LEU A 14 -45.65 -14.82 14.43
CA LEU A 14 -44.52 -14.79 13.51
C LEU A 14 -43.22 -14.82 14.32
N ALA A 15 -42.51 -15.94 14.31
CA ALA A 15 -41.11 -15.99 14.68
C ALA A 15 -40.30 -16.11 13.39
N LEU A 16 -40.00 -14.98 12.76
CA LEU A 16 -38.88 -14.93 11.80
C LEU A 16 -37.59 -15.08 12.61
N PRO A 17 -36.69 -16.01 12.28
CA PRO A 17 -35.33 -15.93 12.78
C PRO A 17 -34.70 -14.66 12.21
N THR A 18 -34.42 -13.70 13.09
CA THR A 18 -33.55 -12.57 12.80
C THR A 18 -32.17 -13.12 12.46
N LEU A 19 -31.87 -13.26 11.18
CA LEU A 19 -30.51 -13.41 10.69
C LEU A 19 -29.79 -12.09 10.96
N THR A 20 -29.16 -11.98 12.14
CA THR A 20 -28.11 -10.98 12.36
C THR A 20 -26.90 -11.42 11.54
N LEU A 21 -26.89 -11.08 10.25
CA LEU A 21 -25.64 -10.94 9.53
C LEU A 21 -24.95 -9.70 10.09
N THR A 22 -24.12 -9.88 11.12
CA THR A 22 -22.96 -9.02 11.31
C THR A 22 -22.07 -9.22 10.09
N SER A 23 -22.40 -8.51 9.00
CA SER A 23 -21.45 -8.34 7.91
C SER A 23 -20.24 -7.65 8.51
N PRO A 24 -19.01 -8.19 8.38
CA PRO A 24 -17.84 -7.38 8.65
C PRO A 24 -17.95 -6.13 7.77
N SER A 25 -17.84 -4.95 8.39
CA SER A 25 -17.74 -3.69 7.68
C SER A 25 -16.63 -3.83 6.63
N PRO A 26 -16.83 -3.36 5.39
CA PRO A 26 -15.74 -3.35 4.44
C PRO A 26 -14.57 -2.54 5.02
N PRO A 27 -13.33 -2.98 4.82
CA PRO A 27 -12.16 -2.29 5.34
C PRO A 27 -12.13 -0.83 4.86
N TYR A 28 -11.92 0.09 5.79
CA TYR A 28 -11.79 1.51 5.48
C TYR A 28 -10.42 1.76 4.85
N LEU A 29 -10.40 2.12 3.57
CA LEU A 29 -9.23 2.67 2.91
C LEU A 29 -9.09 4.14 3.31
N ILE A 30 -7.96 4.48 3.93
CA ILE A 30 -7.72 5.81 4.48
C ILE A 30 -6.42 6.35 3.89
N GLY A 31 -6.48 7.58 3.37
CA GLY A 31 -5.29 8.32 2.96
C GLY A 31 -4.61 8.98 4.17
N ASP A 32 -3.31 9.24 4.06
CA ASP A 32 -2.44 9.65 5.17
C ASP A 32 -2.98 10.83 5.99
N THR A 33 -3.66 11.78 5.35
CA THR A 33 -4.20 12.99 5.98
C THR A 33 -5.28 12.71 7.03
N PHE A 34 -6.00 11.59 6.94
CA PHE A 34 -7.11 11.27 7.85
C PHE A 34 -6.72 10.26 8.93
N THR A 35 -5.47 9.80 8.95
CA THR A 35 -4.99 8.76 9.86
C THR A 35 -5.13 9.13 11.34
N HIS A 36 -4.94 10.41 11.67
CA HIS A 36 -5.07 10.95 13.03
C HIS A 36 -6.51 10.94 13.58
N LEU A 37 -7.51 10.76 12.71
CA LEU A 37 -8.93 10.67 13.11
C LEU A 37 -9.34 9.23 13.45
N ILE A 38 -8.46 8.27 13.20
CA ILE A 38 -8.74 6.86 13.41
C ILE A 38 -8.65 6.55 14.90
N PRO A 39 -9.68 5.95 15.52
CA PRO A 39 -9.60 5.55 16.92
C PRO A 39 -8.47 4.53 17.12
N ARG A 40 -7.80 4.62 18.27
CA ARG A 40 -6.77 3.66 18.68
C ARG A 40 -7.27 2.22 18.57
N HIS A 41 -6.36 1.31 18.22
CA HIS A 41 -6.62 -0.13 18.07
C HIS A 41 -7.71 -0.48 17.04
N THR A 42 -7.97 0.43 16.11
CA THR A 42 -8.86 0.16 14.98
C THR A 42 -8.03 -0.31 13.80
N LEU A 43 -8.35 -1.48 13.29
CA LEU A 43 -7.79 -1.97 12.04
C LEU A 43 -8.33 -1.15 10.88
N PHE A 44 -7.44 -0.53 10.13
CA PHE A 44 -7.73 0.20 8.89
C PHE A 44 -6.76 -0.22 7.80
N PHE A 45 -7.01 0.24 6.57
CA PHE A 45 -6.16 -0.06 5.44
C PHE A 45 -5.60 1.24 4.86
N ARG A 46 -4.28 1.39 4.90
CA ARG A 46 -3.60 2.58 4.37
C ARG A 46 -3.34 2.41 2.87
N GLN A 47 -3.71 3.41 2.09
CA GLN A 47 -3.34 3.43 0.67
C GLN A 47 -1.89 3.89 0.52
N SER A 48 -1.05 3.10 -0.15
CA SER A 48 0.33 3.53 -0.43
C SER A 48 0.36 4.62 -1.50
N THR A 49 1.17 5.66 -1.29
CA THR A 49 1.44 6.73 -2.25
C THR A 49 2.64 6.42 -3.15
N ASN A 50 3.54 5.53 -2.70
CA ASN A 50 4.70 5.08 -3.44
C ASN A 50 4.82 3.55 -3.34
N LEU A 51 4.73 2.85 -4.47
CA LEU A 51 4.83 1.38 -4.52
C LEU A 51 6.29 0.88 -4.64
N GLN A 52 7.27 1.78 -4.75
CA GLN A 52 8.69 1.41 -4.71
C GLN A 52 9.14 1.18 -3.26
N THR A 53 9.61 -0.04 -2.98
CA THR A 53 9.97 -0.54 -1.64
C THR A 53 11.48 -0.65 -1.43
N PHE A 54 12.27 -0.59 -2.49
CA PHE A 54 13.72 -0.71 -2.44
C PHE A 54 14.36 0.63 -2.05
N THR A 55 15.06 0.65 -0.92
CA THR A 55 15.59 1.88 -0.31
C THR A 55 17.11 2.05 -0.44
N ALA A 56 17.84 0.97 -0.80
CA ALA A 56 19.28 1.06 -1.00
C ALA A 56 19.63 1.96 -2.20
N ALA A 57 20.75 2.69 -2.07
CA ALA A 57 21.13 3.77 -2.97
C ALA A 57 22.67 3.90 -3.10
N LEU A 58 23.31 2.95 -3.78
CA LEU A 58 24.75 3.07 -4.09
C LEU A 58 24.98 4.33 -4.93
N GLY A 59 26.02 5.09 -4.57
CA GLY A 59 26.27 6.39 -5.20
C GLY A 59 25.25 7.47 -4.89
N GLY A 60 24.32 7.25 -3.96
CA GLY A 60 23.30 8.23 -3.57
C GLY A 60 22.07 8.30 -4.49
N PHE A 61 21.94 7.37 -5.45
CA PHE A 61 20.79 7.34 -6.36
C PHE A 61 19.75 6.32 -5.88
N GLN A 62 18.60 6.83 -5.44
CA GLN A 62 17.43 6.03 -5.06
C GLN A 62 16.61 5.65 -6.29
N ALA A 63 15.80 4.60 -6.16
CA ALA A 63 14.81 4.25 -7.17
C ALA A 63 13.66 5.26 -7.16
N SER A 64 13.24 5.68 -8.35
CA SER A 64 12.18 6.68 -8.51
C SER A 64 10.86 6.16 -7.92
N PRO A 65 10.03 7.03 -7.32
CA PRO A 65 8.77 6.58 -6.76
C PRO A 65 7.84 6.05 -7.87
N ILE A 66 7.02 5.06 -7.51
CA ILE A 66 5.94 4.54 -8.36
C ILE A 66 4.64 5.08 -7.80
N GLU A 67 4.12 6.13 -8.45
CA GLU A 67 2.96 6.90 -7.97
C GLU A 67 1.72 6.60 -8.79
N ASN A 68 0.57 7.02 -8.26
CA ASN A 68 -0.69 6.92 -8.99
C ASN A 68 -0.78 8.06 -10.02
N SER A 69 -0.87 7.71 -11.30
CA SER A 69 -0.98 8.70 -12.39
C SER A 69 -2.34 9.40 -12.46
N GLY A 70 -3.38 8.83 -11.84
CA GLY A 70 -4.77 9.23 -11.99
C GLY A 70 -5.45 8.70 -13.27
N ASP A 71 -4.71 8.11 -14.20
CA ASP A 71 -5.22 7.51 -15.43
C ASP A 71 -5.58 6.04 -15.18
N LYS A 72 -6.84 5.65 -15.45
CA LYS A 72 -7.30 4.28 -15.27
C LYS A 72 -6.65 3.27 -16.22
N GLU A 73 -6.26 3.69 -17.41
CA GLU A 73 -5.63 2.81 -18.41
C GLU A 73 -4.11 2.68 -18.17
N ARG A 74 -3.51 3.67 -17.51
CA ARG A 74 -2.09 3.72 -17.20
C ARG A 74 -1.83 4.17 -15.76
N PRO A 75 -2.27 3.40 -14.75
CA PRO A 75 -2.40 3.87 -13.37
C PRO A 75 -1.09 4.14 -12.65
N PHE A 76 0.04 3.70 -13.19
CA PHE A 76 1.36 3.88 -12.58
C PHE A 76 2.10 5.02 -13.26
N SER A 77 2.80 5.86 -12.48
CA SER A 77 3.67 6.94 -12.94
C SER A 77 5.05 6.81 -12.30
N VAL A 78 6.10 7.01 -13.08
CA VAL A 78 7.50 7.06 -12.62
C VAL A 78 8.17 8.22 -13.32
N ASP A 79 8.55 9.26 -12.57
CA ASP A 79 9.17 10.49 -13.10
C ASP A 79 8.39 11.13 -14.29
N GLY A 80 7.06 11.00 -14.29
CA GLY A 80 6.17 11.54 -15.32
C GLY A 80 5.88 10.59 -16.49
N ASP A 81 6.62 9.49 -16.64
CA ASP A 81 6.27 8.40 -17.56
C ASP A 81 5.14 7.57 -16.94
N THR A 82 4.07 7.26 -17.68
CA THR A 82 2.98 6.41 -17.18
C THR A 82 3.08 4.98 -17.68
N PHE A 83 2.49 4.00 -16.97
CA PHE A 83 2.57 2.58 -17.31
C PHE A 83 1.24 1.86 -17.04
N PRO A 84 0.88 0.84 -17.86
CA PRO A 84 -0.36 0.09 -17.68
C PRO A 84 -0.30 -0.94 -16.54
N ASP A 85 0.90 -1.39 -16.16
CA ASP A 85 1.12 -2.42 -15.15
C ASP A 85 2.28 -2.08 -14.21
N PHE A 86 2.21 -2.64 -13.00
CA PHE A 86 3.17 -2.40 -11.94
C PHE A 86 4.57 -2.91 -12.29
N ASP A 87 4.69 -4.09 -12.90
CA ASP A 87 6.00 -4.71 -13.15
C ASP A 87 6.82 -3.85 -14.13
N THR A 88 6.19 -3.28 -15.16
CA THR A 88 6.83 -2.35 -16.09
C THR A 88 7.24 -1.04 -15.42
N ALA A 89 6.36 -0.48 -14.56
CA ALA A 89 6.70 0.73 -13.79
C ALA A 89 7.85 0.48 -12.80
N ALA A 90 7.84 -0.67 -12.12
CA ALA A 90 8.89 -1.09 -11.20
C ALA A 90 10.24 -1.26 -11.90
N GLN A 91 10.24 -1.86 -13.08
CA GLN A 91 11.44 -1.94 -13.92
C GLN A 91 11.96 -0.55 -14.27
N ARG A 92 11.09 0.38 -14.71
CA ARG A 92 11.48 1.76 -15.00
C ARG A 92 12.11 2.45 -13.78
N SER A 93 11.49 2.31 -12.62
CA SER A 93 11.97 2.86 -11.35
C SER A 93 13.38 2.35 -11.00
N CYS A 94 13.62 1.04 -11.11
CA CYS A 94 14.94 0.44 -10.90
C CYS A 94 15.96 0.79 -12.00
N ASP A 95 15.51 0.99 -13.24
CA ASP A 95 16.36 1.44 -14.34
C ASP A 95 16.83 2.88 -14.14
N ASN A 96 15.94 3.76 -13.66
CA ASN A 96 16.30 5.16 -13.34
C ASN A 96 17.37 5.21 -12.25
N GLN A 97 17.23 4.39 -11.20
CA GLN A 97 18.25 4.20 -10.17
C GLN A 97 19.59 3.77 -10.76
N SER A 98 19.58 2.71 -11.57
CA SER A 98 20.77 2.13 -12.17
C SER A 98 21.48 3.12 -13.09
N GLN A 99 20.73 3.89 -13.88
CA GLN A 99 21.28 4.96 -14.72
C GLN A 99 21.99 6.03 -13.89
N GLY A 100 21.38 6.48 -12.79
CA GLY A 100 22.00 7.42 -11.85
C GLY A 100 23.27 6.87 -11.21
N CYS A 101 23.20 5.62 -10.71
CA CYS A 101 24.34 4.91 -10.14
C CYS A 101 25.49 4.77 -11.15
N ASN A 102 25.18 4.36 -12.39
CA ASN A 102 26.17 4.18 -13.44
C ASN A 102 26.85 5.50 -13.83
N LYS A 103 26.08 6.60 -13.93
CA LYS A 103 26.63 7.94 -14.13
C LYS A 103 27.63 8.28 -13.02
N GLN A 104 27.26 8.02 -11.76
CA GLN A 104 28.14 8.30 -10.62
C GLN A 104 29.38 7.40 -10.57
N ALA A 105 29.25 6.11 -10.89
CA ALA A 105 30.38 5.19 -10.97
C ALA A 105 31.38 5.63 -12.05
N ASN A 106 30.89 6.04 -13.21
CA ASN A 106 31.71 6.55 -14.31
C ASN A 106 32.38 7.89 -13.96
N GLU A 107 31.68 8.79 -13.25
CA GLU A 107 32.25 10.05 -12.77
C GLU A 107 33.32 9.83 -11.69
N ALA A 108 33.10 8.88 -10.76
CA ALA A 108 34.04 8.52 -9.70
C ALA A 108 35.32 7.83 -10.24
N GLY A 109 35.19 7.07 -11.35
CA GLY A 109 36.29 6.39 -12.02
C GLY A 109 37.37 7.32 -12.60
N ASN A 110 37.09 8.63 -12.72
CA ASN A 110 38.07 9.64 -13.17
C ASN A 110 38.91 10.25 -12.02
N GLY A 111 38.80 9.79 -10.77
CA GLY A 111 39.61 10.38 -9.69
C GLY A 111 39.57 9.75 -8.30
N ASN A 112 38.84 8.66 -8.03
CA ASN A 112 38.80 8.06 -6.69
C ASN A 112 39.23 6.60 -6.67
N GLU A 113 40.38 6.32 -6.05
CA GLU A 113 40.96 4.98 -5.80
C GLU A 113 40.18 4.16 -4.74
N GLY A 114 38.92 4.51 -4.47
CA GLY A 114 38.03 3.82 -3.52
C GLY A 114 36.54 3.83 -3.90
N GLY A 115 36.21 4.11 -5.16
CA GLY A 115 34.83 4.15 -5.66
C GLY A 115 34.22 2.77 -5.98
N PHE A 116 32.90 2.71 -6.10
CA PHE A 116 32.16 1.55 -6.60
C PHE A 116 32.14 1.52 -8.15
N LYS A 117 31.83 0.37 -8.73
CA LYS A 117 31.86 0.10 -10.17
C LYS A 117 30.45 0.03 -10.75
N VAL A 118 30.36 0.14 -12.09
CA VAL A 118 29.13 -0.13 -12.85
C VAL A 118 28.56 -1.52 -12.54
N SER A 119 29.40 -2.53 -12.33
CA SER A 119 28.95 -3.87 -11.92
C SER A 119 28.21 -3.89 -10.58
N ASP A 120 28.57 -2.99 -9.65
CA ASP A 120 27.92 -2.89 -8.35
C ASP A 120 26.53 -2.24 -8.50
N CYS A 121 26.38 -1.32 -9.46
CA CYS A 121 25.09 -0.75 -9.85
C CYS A 121 24.18 -1.79 -10.51
N ASP A 122 24.74 -2.69 -11.33
CA ASP A 122 23.98 -3.79 -11.94
C ASP A 122 23.50 -4.78 -10.86
N GLU A 123 24.34 -5.07 -9.85
CA GLU A 123 23.93 -5.89 -8.70
C GLU A 123 22.80 -5.21 -7.91
N GLN A 124 22.91 -3.91 -7.64
CA GLN A 124 21.84 -3.15 -6.98
C GLN A 124 20.54 -3.16 -7.79
N LYS A 125 20.62 -2.99 -9.12
CA LYS A 125 19.46 -3.08 -10.01
C LYS A 125 18.81 -4.46 -9.90
N GLY A 126 19.59 -5.54 -9.82
CA GLY A 126 19.09 -6.88 -9.58
C GLY A 126 18.26 -6.97 -8.29
N LYS A 127 18.84 -6.49 -7.18
CA LYS A 127 18.17 -6.45 -5.86
C LYS A 127 16.92 -5.56 -5.86
N CYS A 128 16.95 -4.43 -6.56
CA CYS A 128 15.79 -3.54 -6.73
C CYS A 128 14.63 -4.27 -7.42
N ASN A 129 14.93 -4.94 -8.54
CA ASN A 129 13.93 -5.72 -9.26
C ASN A 129 13.38 -6.89 -8.43
N GLU A 130 14.23 -7.57 -7.65
CA GLU A 130 13.80 -8.64 -6.74
C GLU A 130 12.88 -8.11 -5.63
N ALA A 131 13.24 -7.00 -5.00
CA ALA A 131 12.43 -6.36 -3.97
C ALA A 131 11.03 -6.00 -4.51
N GLN A 132 10.97 -5.42 -5.71
CA GLN A 132 9.71 -5.08 -6.37
C GLN A 132 8.89 -6.30 -6.78
N LYS A 133 9.53 -7.37 -7.25
CA LYS A 133 8.85 -8.65 -7.50
C LYS A 133 8.21 -9.22 -6.23
N SER A 134 8.86 -9.05 -5.08
CA SER A 134 8.37 -9.48 -3.77
C SER A 134 7.46 -8.49 -3.05
N ALA A 135 7.15 -7.34 -3.65
CA ALA A 135 6.32 -6.32 -3.01
C ALA A 135 4.93 -6.87 -2.67
N ALA A 136 4.49 -6.65 -1.43
CA ALA A 136 3.20 -7.12 -0.91
C ALA A 136 2.01 -6.37 -1.55
N VAL A 137 2.22 -5.10 -1.93
CA VAL A 137 1.22 -4.26 -2.60
C VAL A 137 1.77 -3.84 -3.96
N LYS A 138 1.00 -4.10 -5.02
CA LYS A 138 1.37 -3.83 -6.42
C LYS A 138 0.31 -3.03 -7.17
N ASP A 139 -0.62 -2.43 -6.43
CA ASP A 139 -1.69 -1.63 -6.98
C ASP A 139 -2.13 -0.57 -5.97
N PHE A 140 -2.79 0.48 -6.44
CA PHE A 140 -3.25 1.58 -5.58
C PHE A 140 -4.63 1.37 -4.96
N ARG A 141 -5.25 0.18 -5.10
CA ARG A 141 -6.59 -0.14 -4.59
C ARG A 141 -6.51 -1.02 -3.35
N THR A 142 -5.48 -1.84 -3.26
CA THR A 142 -5.15 -2.68 -2.11
C THR A 142 -4.49 -1.78 -1.06
N GLY A 143 -5.12 -1.65 0.11
CA GLY A 143 -4.48 -1.00 1.24
C GLY A 143 -3.61 -1.96 2.02
N VAL A 144 -2.69 -1.42 2.82
CA VAL A 144 -1.90 -2.16 3.79
C VAL A 144 -2.67 -2.18 5.11
N ALA A 145 -2.87 -3.36 5.69
CA ALA A 145 -3.53 -3.46 7.00
C ALA A 145 -2.66 -2.75 8.05
N SER A 146 -3.27 -1.84 8.79
CA SER A 146 -2.58 -0.98 9.73
C SER A 146 -3.44 -0.71 10.96
N GLU A 147 -2.77 -0.49 12.09
CA GLU A 147 -3.41 -0.17 13.37
C GLU A 147 -2.79 1.09 13.95
N ASN A 148 -3.63 2.02 14.43
CA ASN A 148 -3.20 3.19 15.18
C ASN A 148 -3.00 2.79 16.65
N ILE A 149 -1.75 2.73 17.11
CA ILE A 149 -1.42 2.40 18.52
C ILE A 149 -1.39 3.69 19.38
N GLY A 150 -1.48 4.84 18.73
CA GLY A 150 -1.61 6.18 19.30
C GLY A 150 -0.32 6.97 19.32
N VAL A 151 -0.37 8.14 19.94
CA VAL A 151 0.75 9.10 19.98
C VAL A 151 2.12 8.51 20.30
N ASP A 152 3.10 8.90 19.47
CA ASP A 152 4.52 8.71 19.72
C ASP A 152 4.92 9.48 21.00
N GLN A 153 5.65 8.82 21.90
CA GLN A 153 6.08 9.42 23.18
C GLN A 153 7.08 10.57 22.99
N GLU A 154 7.88 10.52 21.93
CA GLU A 154 8.90 11.52 21.62
C GLU A 154 8.33 12.63 20.74
N PHE A 155 7.30 12.33 19.95
CA PHE A 155 6.62 13.28 19.07
C PHE A 155 5.09 13.21 19.24
N PRO A 156 4.52 13.86 20.28
CA PRO A 156 3.10 13.74 20.64
C PRO A 156 2.12 14.33 19.61
N ASP A 157 2.63 15.00 18.57
CA ASP A 157 1.84 15.49 17.45
C ASP A 157 1.61 14.41 16.36
N PHE A 158 2.27 13.25 16.45
CA PHE A 158 2.16 12.16 15.50
C PHE A 158 1.66 10.88 16.18
N ASP A 159 0.74 10.18 15.52
CA ASP A 159 0.32 8.85 15.93
C ASP A 159 1.26 7.77 15.38
N LEU A 160 1.58 6.78 16.21
CA LEU A 160 2.31 5.59 15.83
C LEU A 160 1.37 4.59 15.14
N ILE A 161 1.72 4.25 13.90
CA ILE A 161 1.00 3.29 13.06
C ILE A 161 1.86 2.04 12.88
N CYS A 162 1.27 0.87 13.14
CA CYS A 162 1.92 -0.41 12.88
C CYS A 162 1.20 -1.15 11.75
N GLU A 163 1.97 -1.69 10.82
CA GLU A 163 1.48 -2.67 9.84
C GLU A 163 1.27 -4.00 10.57
N VAL A 164 0.13 -4.65 10.31
CA VAL A 164 -0.30 -5.91 10.96
C VAL A 164 -0.23 -7.11 10.04
#